data_AF-A0A1C4YK85-F1
#
_entry.id   AF-A0A1C4YK85-F1
#
_cell.length_a   1.000
_cell.length_b   1.000
_cell.length_c   1.000
_cell.angle_alpha   90.00
_cell.angle_beta   90.00
_cell.angle_gamma   90.00
#
_symmetry.space_group_name_H-M   'P 1'
#
loop_
_entity.id
_entity.type
_entity.pdbx_description
1 polymer ?
#
loop_
_entity_poly.entity_id
_entity_poly.type
_entity_poly.pdbx_seq_one_letter_code
_entity_poly.pdbx_strand_id
1 'polypeptide(L)'
;MSVSGLTIRDSRFRDTFADGVNMTNGSTNNLVTNSEGRSNGDDAFALFSATDQGAATGNHGNVFENLTATLTWRAAGLAVYGGYDNVFRNLYIADMLTYSGITISSLDFGYPFVGFGASPPTQFQNISLVRAGGHFWGAQTFPAIWLFSASKEFRGIRVSDVDIVDPTYSGIMFQTRYTGGQPENPVTDTVFTNVSISGARRSGDAFDARSGFAVWANELPEPGQGPAVGSATFTNLRLTDNDQDIRNTTGTFTVVRN
;
A
#
# COMPACT_ATOMS: atom_id res chain seq x y z
N MET A 1 -18.12 -14.35 -4.35
CA MET A 1 -18.13 -14.95 -5.71
C MET A 1 -16.95 -14.36 -6.47
N SER A 2 -16.18 -15.19 -7.17
CA SER A 2 -15.08 -14.73 -8.04
C SER A 2 -15.61 -14.18 -9.37
N VAL A 3 -14.84 -13.32 -10.01
CA VAL A 3 -15.06 -12.92 -11.40
C VAL A 3 -13.78 -13.14 -12.21
N SER A 4 -13.94 -13.57 -13.47
CA SER A 4 -12.82 -13.76 -14.38
C SER A 4 -13.07 -13.14 -15.75
N GLY A 5 -12.07 -12.45 -16.29
CA GLY A 5 -12.15 -11.79 -17.60
C GLY A 5 -13.07 -10.56 -17.64
N LEU A 6 -13.46 -10.01 -16.49
CA LEU A 6 -14.28 -8.80 -16.42
C LEU A 6 -13.47 -7.59 -16.89
N THR A 7 -14.11 -6.71 -17.65
CA THR A 7 -13.57 -5.37 -17.93
C THR A 7 -14.50 -4.30 -17.37
N ILE A 8 -13.97 -3.48 -16.48
CA ILE A 8 -14.55 -2.21 -16.02
C ILE A 8 -13.75 -1.11 -16.68
N ARG A 9 -14.41 -0.22 -17.44
CA ARG A 9 -13.73 0.88 -18.14
C ARG A 9 -14.56 2.14 -18.21
N ASP A 10 -13.90 3.27 -18.41
CA ASP A 10 -14.51 4.57 -18.71
C ASP A 10 -15.54 5.00 -17.65
N SER A 11 -15.28 4.67 -16.38
CA SER A 11 -16.26 4.72 -15.29
C SER A 11 -15.91 5.76 -14.22
N ARG A 12 -16.94 6.17 -13.45
CA ARG A 12 -16.83 7.15 -12.35
C ARG A 12 -17.52 6.60 -11.10
N PHE A 13 -16.75 6.27 -10.07
CA PHE A 13 -17.20 5.76 -8.78
C PHE A 13 -17.12 6.88 -7.74
N ARG A 14 -18.23 7.57 -7.48
CA ARG A 14 -18.23 8.79 -6.68
C ARG A 14 -19.18 8.70 -5.50
N ASP A 15 -18.78 9.33 -4.41
CA ASP A 15 -19.62 9.57 -3.24
C ASP A 15 -20.22 8.28 -2.65
N THR A 16 -19.42 7.21 -2.68
CA THR A 16 -19.80 5.89 -2.13
C THR A 16 -19.53 5.84 -0.64
N PHE A 17 -20.28 4.99 0.07
CA PHE A 17 -20.09 4.76 1.51
C PHE A 17 -18.95 3.78 1.84
N ALA A 18 -18.44 3.06 0.83
CA ALA A 18 -17.36 2.09 0.95
C ALA A 18 -16.51 2.13 -0.33
N ASP A 19 -15.89 1.01 -0.68
CA ASP A 19 -15.02 0.87 -1.85
C ASP A 19 -15.68 1.36 -3.15
N GLY A 20 -14.87 1.84 -4.08
CA GLY A 20 -15.32 2.09 -5.46
C GLY A 20 -15.41 0.79 -6.26
N VAL A 21 -14.31 0.03 -6.31
CA VAL A 21 -14.22 -1.29 -6.92
C VAL A 21 -13.39 -2.20 -6.02
N ASN A 22 -13.89 -3.39 -5.69
CA ASN A 22 -13.14 -4.40 -4.96
C ASN A 22 -13.26 -5.77 -5.65
N MET A 23 -12.12 -6.33 -6.06
CA MET A 23 -12.04 -7.67 -6.63
C MET A 23 -11.58 -8.65 -5.56
N THR A 24 -12.38 -9.67 -5.27
CA THR A 24 -12.13 -10.60 -4.16
C THR A 24 -12.27 -12.07 -4.55
N ASN A 25 -11.86 -12.98 -3.67
CA ASN A 25 -12.26 -14.37 -3.70
C ASN A 25 -11.82 -15.15 -4.95
N GLY A 26 -10.55 -15.05 -5.33
CA GLY A 26 -10.02 -15.74 -6.52
C GLY A 26 -10.46 -15.09 -7.83
N SER A 27 -10.65 -13.77 -7.83
CA SER A 27 -10.92 -13.00 -9.04
C SER A 27 -9.66 -12.90 -9.91
N THR A 28 -9.77 -13.21 -11.19
CA THR A 28 -8.61 -13.39 -12.08
C THR A 28 -8.75 -12.75 -13.44
N ASN A 29 -7.64 -12.32 -14.05
CA ASN A 29 -7.63 -11.83 -15.43
C ASN A 29 -8.63 -10.69 -15.70
N ASN A 30 -8.93 -9.89 -14.69
CA ASN A 30 -9.84 -8.75 -14.82
C ASN A 30 -9.06 -7.49 -15.17
N LEU A 31 -9.72 -6.57 -15.89
CA LEU A 31 -9.20 -5.26 -16.25
C LEU A 31 -10.08 -4.17 -15.64
N VAL A 32 -9.50 -3.31 -14.81
CA VAL A 32 -10.11 -2.05 -14.36
C VAL A 32 -9.31 -0.92 -14.97
N THR A 33 -9.90 -0.16 -15.90
CA THR A 33 -9.15 0.82 -16.69
C THR A 33 -9.87 2.15 -16.89
N ASN A 34 -9.10 3.21 -17.11
CA ASN A 34 -9.59 4.55 -17.49
C ASN A 34 -10.78 5.02 -16.63
N SER A 35 -10.63 4.93 -15.31
CA SER A 35 -11.73 5.15 -14.37
C SER A 35 -11.28 6.01 -13.19
N GLU A 36 -12.25 6.72 -12.61
CA GLU A 36 -12.05 7.61 -11.46
C GLU A 36 -12.82 7.11 -10.24
N GLY A 37 -12.13 6.96 -9.12
CA GLY A 37 -12.72 6.94 -7.78
C GLY A 37 -12.59 8.32 -7.14
N ARG A 38 -13.68 8.89 -6.63
CA ARG A 38 -13.63 10.15 -5.90
C ARG A 38 -14.57 10.17 -4.70
N SER A 39 -14.06 10.59 -3.55
CA SER A 39 -14.87 10.67 -2.33
C SER A 39 -15.49 9.33 -1.93
N ASN A 40 -14.74 8.25 -2.14
CA ASN A 40 -15.12 6.91 -1.69
C ASN A 40 -14.92 6.77 -0.18
N GLY A 41 -15.79 5.98 0.45
CA GLY A 41 -15.84 5.78 1.91
C GLY A 41 -15.07 4.60 2.46
N ASP A 42 -14.35 3.91 1.58
CA ASP A 42 -13.28 2.97 1.87
C ASP A 42 -12.37 2.96 0.63
N ASP A 43 -11.57 1.92 0.41
CA ASP A 43 -10.60 1.86 -0.69
C ASP A 43 -11.21 2.19 -2.07
N ALA A 44 -10.70 3.23 -2.74
CA ALA A 44 -11.27 3.62 -4.05
C ALA A 44 -11.15 2.49 -5.09
N PHE A 45 -10.01 1.80 -5.09
CA PHE A 45 -9.79 0.55 -5.82
C PHE A 45 -9.12 -0.47 -4.92
N ALA A 46 -9.62 -1.70 -4.91
CA ALA A 46 -9.13 -2.76 -4.04
C ALA A 46 -9.02 -4.11 -4.76
N LEU A 47 -8.04 -4.89 -4.31
CA LEU A 47 -7.89 -6.31 -4.61
C LEU A 47 -7.73 -7.06 -3.28
N PHE A 48 -8.70 -7.88 -2.91
CA PHE A 48 -8.71 -8.61 -1.64
C PHE A 48 -8.66 -10.14 -1.83
N SER A 49 -7.48 -10.75 -1.65
CA SER A 49 -7.22 -12.17 -1.95
C SER A 49 -7.74 -13.15 -0.87
N ALA A 50 -8.96 -12.93 -0.39
CA ALA A 50 -9.70 -13.88 0.43
C ALA A 50 -10.03 -15.17 -0.33
N THR A 51 -10.38 -16.21 0.41
CA THR A 51 -10.85 -17.50 -0.11
C THR A 51 -12.08 -18.02 0.64
N ASP A 52 -12.74 -17.14 1.40
CA ASP A 52 -13.89 -17.44 2.24
C ASP A 52 -15.15 -17.82 1.44
N GLN A 53 -15.12 -17.63 0.11
CA GLN A 53 -16.15 -18.09 -0.83
C GLN A 53 -15.69 -19.30 -1.69
N GLY A 54 -14.72 -20.08 -1.21
CA GLY A 54 -14.31 -21.35 -1.82
C GLY A 54 -13.30 -21.23 -2.96
N ALA A 55 -12.59 -20.10 -3.06
CA ALA A 55 -11.52 -19.94 -4.04
C ALA A 55 -10.34 -20.87 -3.76
N ALA A 56 -9.85 -21.57 -4.78
CA ALA A 56 -8.73 -22.50 -4.66
C ALA A 56 -7.35 -21.80 -4.70
N THR A 57 -7.29 -20.56 -5.21
CA THR A 57 -6.08 -19.76 -5.35
C THR A 57 -6.34 -18.30 -5.00
N GLY A 58 -5.26 -17.53 -4.82
CA GLY A 58 -5.36 -16.09 -4.63
C GLY A 58 -5.72 -15.35 -5.92
N ASN A 59 -6.12 -14.08 -5.79
CA ASN A 59 -6.38 -13.22 -6.94
C ASN A 59 -5.11 -13.06 -7.78
N HIS A 60 -5.21 -13.23 -9.10
CA HIS A 60 -4.06 -13.17 -10.00
C HIS A 60 -4.40 -12.79 -11.44
N GLY A 61 -3.42 -12.28 -12.18
CA GLY A 61 -3.57 -11.85 -13.57
C GLY A 61 -4.41 -10.57 -13.72
N ASN A 62 -4.77 -9.89 -12.63
CA ASN A 62 -5.60 -8.68 -12.72
C ASN A 62 -4.75 -7.47 -13.08
N VAL A 63 -5.33 -6.58 -13.88
CA VAL A 63 -4.73 -5.31 -14.28
C VAL A 63 -5.63 -4.16 -13.87
N PHE A 64 -5.07 -3.25 -13.09
CA PHE A 64 -5.69 -1.98 -12.70
C PHE A 64 -4.83 -0.88 -13.31
N GLU A 65 -5.35 -0.17 -14.31
CA GLU A 65 -4.55 0.79 -15.05
C GLU A 65 -5.25 2.09 -15.44
N ASN A 66 -4.50 3.18 -15.58
CA ASN A 66 -5.05 4.48 -15.96
C ASN A 66 -6.16 4.92 -14.99
N LEU A 67 -5.86 4.84 -13.69
CA LEU A 67 -6.83 5.10 -12.63
C LEU A 67 -6.53 6.40 -11.90
N THR A 68 -7.58 7.11 -11.52
CA THR A 68 -7.51 8.31 -10.67
C THR A 68 -8.26 8.04 -9.38
N ALA A 69 -7.64 8.23 -8.22
CA ALA A 69 -8.31 8.16 -6.92
C ALA A 69 -8.08 9.47 -6.15
N THR A 70 -9.14 10.19 -5.82
CA THR A 70 -9.01 11.48 -5.10
C THR A 70 -10.01 11.61 -3.96
N LEU A 71 -9.61 12.31 -2.89
CA LEU A 71 -10.50 12.66 -1.78
C LEU A 71 -11.14 11.43 -1.10
N THR A 72 -10.52 10.25 -1.15
CA THR A 72 -10.97 9.08 -0.39
C THR A 72 -11.00 9.46 1.09
N TRP A 73 -12.18 9.45 1.70
CA TRP A 73 -12.38 10.00 3.04
C TRP A 73 -12.14 8.96 4.14
N ARG A 74 -11.95 7.70 3.77
CA ARG A 74 -11.49 6.61 4.65
C ARG A 74 -10.73 5.58 3.82
N ALA A 75 -9.69 4.97 4.41
CA ALA A 75 -8.84 3.98 3.74
C ALA A 75 -8.07 4.56 2.53
N ALA A 76 -7.71 3.75 1.54
CA ALA A 76 -6.69 4.12 0.54
C ALA A 76 -7.25 4.49 -0.85
N GLY A 77 -6.40 5.09 -1.69
CA GLY A 77 -6.71 5.24 -3.12
C GLY A 77 -6.59 3.92 -3.88
N LEU A 78 -5.61 3.10 -3.52
CA LEU A 78 -5.44 1.74 -3.97
C LEU A 78 -5.07 0.84 -2.78
N ALA A 79 -5.78 -0.26 -2.60
CA ALA A 79 -5.39 -1.28 -1.62
C ALA A 79 -5.23 -2.66 -2.27
N VAL A 80 -4.10 -3.29 -1.98
CA VAL A 80 -3.76 -4.60 -2.50
C VAL A 80 -3.44 -5.51 -1.32
N TYR A 81 -4.29 -6.52 -1.17
CA TYR A 81 -4.22 -7.48 -0.09
C TYR A 81 -3.95 -8.87 -0.66
N GLY A 82 -2.68 -9.29 -0.60
CA GLY A 82 -2.24 -10.60 -1.04
C GLY A 82 -2.42 -10.85 -2.54
N GLY A 83 -2.40 -12.13 -2.93
CA GLY A 83 -2.43 -12.55 -4.34
C GLY A 83 -1.06 -12.49 -5.02
N TYR A 84 -1.05 -12.71 -6.34
CA TYR A 84 0.19 -12.76 -7.14
C TYR A 84 -0.10 -12.40 -8.59
N ASP A 85 0.93 -12.07 -9.39
CA ASP A 85 0.75 -11.76 -10.82
C ASP A 85 -0.29 -10.66 -11.11
N ASN A 86 -0.39 -9.65 -10.25
CA ASN A 86 -1.29 -8.51 -10.45
C ASN A 86 -0.47 -7.27 -10.82
N VAL A 87 -1.03 -6.43 -11.70
CA VAL A 87 -0.37 -5.22 -12.20
C VAL A 87 -1.24 -4.00 -11.91
N PHE A 88 -0.66 -3.01 -11.25
CA PHE A 88 -1.26 -1.72 -10.96
C PHE A 88 -0.39 -0.65 -11.63
N ARG A 89 -0.87 -0.01 -12.71
CA ARG A 89 -0.03 0.94 -13.46
C ARG A 89 -0.72 2.21 -13.93
N ASN A 90 0.03 3.29 -14.12
CA ASN A 90 -0.50 4.57 -14.56
C ASN A 90 -1.60 5.09 -13.61
N LEU A 91 -1.25 5.31 -12.34
CA LEU A 91 -2.20 5.79 -11.33
C LEU A 91 -1.89 7.22 -10.91
N TYR A 92 -2.94 8.01 -10.67
CA TYR A 92 -2.86 9.28 -9.96
C TYR A 92 -3.70 9.19 -8.69
N ILE A 93 -3.06 9.30 -7.52
CA ILE A 93 -3.75 9.22 -6.23
C ILE A 93 -3.41 10.46 -5.42
N ALA A 94 -4.44 11.19 -4.96
CA ALA A 94 -4.22 12.44 -4.24
C ALA A 94 -5.25 12.74 -3.15
N ASP A 95 -4.80 13.48 -2.14
CA ASP A 95 -5.64 14.05 -1.09
C ASP A 95 -6.39 12.98 -0.27
N MET A 96 -5.63 12.09 0.36
CA MET A 96 -6.19 11.07 1.26
C MET A 96 -6.50 11.68 2.63
N LEU A 97 -7.64 11.28 3.24
CA LEU A 97 -8.04 11.89 4.51
C LEU A 97 -7.45 11.17 5.74
N THR A 98 -7.48 9.83 5.76
CA THR A 98 -7.14 9.06 6.97
C THR A 98 -6.03 8.05 6.77
N TYR A 99 -5.73 7.65 5.53
CA TYR A 99 -4.91 6.48 5.23
C TYR A 99 -3.94 6.73 4.09
N SER A 100 -3.21 5.69 3.68
CA SER A 100 -2.22 5.80 2.62
C SER A 100 -2.83 6.02 1.23
N GLY A 101 -2.01 6.50 0.30
CA GLY A 101 -2.39 6.48 -1.12
C GLY A 101 -2.46 5.04 -1.63
N ILE A 102 -1.42 4.25 -1.33
CA ILE A 102 -1.36 2.82 -1.63
C ILE A 102 -1.20 2.03 -0.33
N THR A 103 -2.07 1.04 -0.12
CA THR A 103 -1.87 -0.01 0.89
C THR A 103 -1.43 -1.30 0.19
N ILE A 104 -0.33 -1.88 0.66
CA ILE A 104 0.13 -3.22 0.29
C ILE A 104 0.18 -4.02 1.59
N SER A 105 -0.73 -4.97 1.78
CA SER A 105 -0.84 -5.66 3.07
C SER A 105 -1.07 -7.16 2.93
N SER A 106 -0.50 -7.94 3.84
CA SER A 106 -0.77 -9.37 3.98
C SER A 106 -1.64 -9.68 5.22
N LEU A 107 -2.40 -8.70 5.70
CA LEU A 107 -3.38 -8.87 6.77
C LEU A 107 -4.63 -9.58 6.21
N ASP A 108 -5.06 -10.64 6.89
CA ASP A 108 -6.17 -11.50 6.47
C ASP A 108 -7.53 -11.02 6.98
N PHE A 109 -7.55 -10.04 7.88
CA PHE A 109 -8.74 -9.50 8.54
C PHE A 109 -9.62 -10.58 9.20
N GLY A 110 -9.03 -11.72 9.57
CA GLY A 110 -9.75 -12.87 10.14
C GLY A 110 -10.41 -13.79 9.10
N TYR A 111 -10.18 -13.60 7.81
CA TYR A 111 -10.71 -14.45 6.74
C TYR A 111 -9.69 -15.49 6.26
N PRO A 112 -10.14 -16.65 5.74
CA PRO A 112 -9.31 -17.46 4.84
C PRO A 112 -8.74 -16.59 3.71
N PHE A 113 -7.41 -16.58 3.57
CA PHE A 113 -6.70 -15.59 2.77
C PHE A 113 -5.38 -16.13 2.21
N VAL A 114 -5.02 -15.71 1.00
CA VAL A 114 -3.75 -16.00 0.35
C VAL A 114 -2.85 -14.76 0.36
N GLY A 115 -1.68 -14.87 1.00
CA GLY A 115 -0.64 -13.84 1.03
C GLY A 115 -0.03 -13.55 -0.35
N PHE A 116 1.08 -12.81 -0.37
CA PHE A 116 1.74 -12.47 -1.63
C PHE A 116 2.60 -13.61 -2.19
N GLY A 117 2.44 -13.89 -3.50
CA GLY A 117 3.33 -14.79 -4.23
C GLY A 117 4.56 -14.07 -4.81
N ALA A 118 5.67 -14.79 -4.95
CA ALA A 118 6.93 -14.24 -5.49
C ALA A 118 7.10 -14.37 -7.01
N SER A 119 6.50 -15.39 -7.61
CA SER A 119 6.67 -15.70 -9.04
C SER A 119 5.34 -16.20 -9.61
N PRO A 120 4.62 -15.37 -10.39
CA PRO A 120 4.95 -13.99 -10.76
C PRO A 120 4.76 -12.98 -9.61
N PRO A 121 5.57 -11.91 -9.54
CA PRO A 121 5.43 -10.87 -8.52
C PRO A 121 4.21 -9.95 -8.75
N THR A 122 3.81 -9.23 -7.71
CA THR A 122 2.86 -8.11 -7.82
C THR A 122 3.61 -6.82 -8.19
N GLN A 123 3.09 -6.08 -9.17
CA GLN A 123 3.77 -4.95 -9.80
C GLN A 123 2.98 -3.65 -9.67
N PHE A 124 3.65 -2.59 -9.25
CA PHE A 124 3.14 -1.21 -9.16
C PHE A 124 4.02 -0.32 -10.01
N GLN A 125 3.48 0.36 -11.03
CA GLN A 125 4.30 0.98 -12.08
C GLN A 125 3.75 2.35 -12.49
N ASN A 126 4.61 3.36 -12.67
CA ASN A 126 4.20 4.67 -13.17
C ASN A 126 3.05 5.30 -12.36
N ILE A 127 3.34 5.70 -11.12
CA ILE A 127 2.33 6.20 -10.17
C ILE A 127 2.73 7.55 -9.60
N SER A 128 1.77 8.48 -9.54
CA SER A 128 1.90 9.74 -8.81
C SER A 128 1.06 9.72 -7.54
N LEU A 129 1.68 9.97 -6.39
CA LEU A 129 1.05 10.09 -5.08
C LEU A 129 1.24 11.51 -4.56
N VAL A 130 0.16 12.28 -4.41
CA VAL A 130 0.23 13.70 -4.06
C VAL A 130 -0.60 13.99 -2.81
N ARG A 131 0.01 14.51 -1.74
CA ARG A 131 -0.71 14.76 -0.47
C ARG A 131 -1.46 13.53 0.03
N ALA A 132 -0.81 12.38 -0.11
CA ALA A 132 -1.31 11.09 0.34
C ALA A 132 -0.74 10.76 1.72
N GLY A 133 -1.50 9.98 2.49
CA GLY A 133 -1.24 9.73 3.91
C GLY A 133 -2.27 10.42 4.79
N GLY A 134 -2.34 9.99 6.04
CA GLY A 134 -3.33 10.46 7.00
C GLY A 134 -3.13 9.80 8.36
N HIS A 135 -4.08 9.93 9.26
CA HIS A 135 -4.02 9.27 10.56
C HIS A 135 -5.33 8.51 10.81
N PHE A 136 -5.20 7.36 11.46
CA PHE A 136 -6.32 6.50 11.82
C PHE A 136 -5.91 5.59 12.98
N TRP A 137 -6.86 4.83 13.55
CA TRP A 137 -6.59 3.92 14.68
C TRP A 137 -5.88 4.62 15.86
N GLY A 138 -6.42 5.74 16.31
CA GLY A 138 -5.85 6.52 17.41
C GLY A 138 -4.63 7.32 16.96
N ALA A 139 -3.45 6.97 17.48
CA ALA A 139 -2.21 7.74 17.30
C ALA A 139 -1.37 7.31 16.07
N GLN A 140 -1.86 6.38 15.24
CA GLN A 140 -1.11 5.89 14.09
C GLN A 140 -1.17 6.88 12.93
N THR A 141 -0.05 7.03 12.23
CA THR A 141 0.07 7.78 10.98
C THR A 141 0.29 6.83 9.82
N PHE A 142 -0.19 7.22 8.66
CA PHE A 142 -0.12 6.48 7.41
C PHE A 142 0.66 7.28 6.36
N PRO A 143 1.57 6.62 5.62
CA PRO A 143 2.41 7.22 4.58
C PRO A 143 1.66 7.36 3.25
N ALA A 144 2.32 7.85 2.20
CA ALA A 144 1.82 7.68 0.83
C ALA A 144 1.76 6.21 0.37
N ILE A 145 2.77 5.39 0.69
CA ILE A 145 2.75 3.92 0.47
C ILE A 145 2.99 3.18 1.76
N TRP A 146 2.00 2.40 2.19
CA TRP A 146 2.08 1.56 3.39
C TRP A 146 2.31 0.11 2.99
N LEU A 147 3.43 -0.46 3.44
CA LEU A 147 3.75 -1.88 3.33
C LEU A 147 3.57 -2.53 4.69
N PHE A 148 2.49 -3.29 4.85
CA PHE A 148 2.13 -3.94 6.10
C PHE A 148 2.25 -5.46 5.98
N SER A 149 3.39 -6.00 6.43
CA SER A 149 3.58 -7.44 6.55
C SER A 149 2.88 -7.95 7.82
N ALA A 150 1.96 -8.89 7.67
CA ALA A 150 1.08 -9.30 8.77
C ALA A 150 0.86 -10.81 8.81
N SER A 151 -0.41 -11.24 8.84
CA SER A 151 -0.82 -12.64 9.09
C SER A 151 -0.35 -13.64 8.05
N LYS A 152 0.00 -13.18 6.85
CA LYS A 152 0.34 -14.03 5.72
C LYS A 152 1.65 -13.58 5.09
N GLU A 153 2.21 -14.43 4.24
CA GLU A 153 3.48 -14.19 3.57
C GLU A 153 3.49 -12.86 2.80
N PHE A 154 4.59 -12.12 2.91
CA PHE A 154 4.79 -10.82 2.27
C PHE A 154 6.10 -10.83 1.46
N ARG A 155 5.96 -11.02 0.15
CA ARG A 155 7.08 -11.15 -0.79
C ARG A 155 6.67 -10.80 -2.22
N GLY A 156 7.63 -10.70 -3.13
CA GLY A 156 7.31 -10.55 -4.55
C GLY A 156 6.72 -9.19 -4.90
N ILE A 157 7.13 -8.12 -4.22
CA ILE A 157 6.61 -6.77 -4.48
C ILE A 157 7.60 -6.01 -5.35
N ARG A 158 7.12 -5.46 -6.47
CA ARG A 158 7.89 -4.62 -7.39
C ARG A 158 7.21 -3.29 -7.55
N VAL A 159 7.88 -2.22 -7.16
CA VAL A 159 7.38 -0.85 -7.29
C VAL A 159 8.35 -0.09 -8.18
N SER A 160 7.90 0.44 -9.31
CA SER A 160 8.75 1.19 -10.23
C SER A 160 8.13 2.49 -10.69
N ASP A 161 8.99 3.48 -10.91
CA ASP A 161 8.62 4.76 -11.54
C ASP A 161 7.49 5.45 -10.77
N VAL A 162 7.73 5.68 -9.47
CA VAL A 162 6.75 6.30 -8.57
C VAL A 162 7.26 7.65 -8.10
N ASP A 163 6.41 8.67 -8.20
CA ASP A 163 6.66 10.00 -7.65
C ASP A 163 5.73 10.26 -6.47
N ILE A 164 6.33 10.53 -5.31
CA ILE A 164 5.63 10.89 -4.07
C ILE A 164 5.93 12.36 -3.78
N VAL A 165 4.87 13.18 -3.73
CA VAL A 165 4.97 14.63 -3.55
C VAL A 165 4.12 15.08 -2.37
N ASP A 166 4.75 15.79 -1.45
CA ASP A 166 4.15 16.39 -0.26
C ASP A 166 3.27 15.40 0.54
N PRO A 167 3.74 14.19 0.91
CA PRO A 167 2.92 13.26 1.69
C PRO A 167 2.54 13.88 3.05
N THR A 168 1.35 13.56 3.54
CA THR A 168 0.80 14.15 4.79
C THR A 168 1.73 13.97 5.99
N TYR A 169 2.35 12.78 6.10
CA TYR A 169 3.30 12.48 7.17
C TYR A 169 4.60 11.85 6.66
N SER A 170 4.52 10.81 5.84
CA SER A 170 5.72 10.09 5.36
C SER A 170 5.53 9.51 3.96
N GLY A 171 6.62 9.28 3.23
CA GLY A 171 6.57 8.76 1.87
C GLY A 171 6.24 7.28 1.81
N ILE A 172 7.16 6.43 2.29
CA ILE A 172 7.01 4.97 2.32
C ILE A 172 7.19 4.49 3.75
N MET A 173 6.25 3.70 4.28
CA MET A 173 6.36 3.08 5.60
C MET A 173 6.34 1.56 5.49
N PHE A 174 7.31 0.91 6.13
CA PHE A 174 7.30 -0.52 6.41
C PHE A 174 6.83 -0.76 7.84
N GLN A 175 5.91 -1.70 8.01
CA GLN A 175 5.38 -2.10 9.30
C GLN A 175 5.17 -3.61 9.31
N THR A 176 5.45 -4.24 10.45
CA THR A 176 5.23 -5.68 10.65
C THR A 176 4.27 -5.88 11.82
N ARG A 177 3.29 -6.78 11.66
CA ARG A 177 2.38 -7.16 12.73
C ARG A 177 3.08 -8.05 13.75
N TYR A 178 2.76 -7.82 15.01
CA TYR A 178 3.20 -8.63 16.14
C TYR A 178 1.99 -9.25 16.85
N THR A 179 2.11 -10.52 17.22
CA THR A 179 1.17 -11.24 18.08
C THR A 179 1.94 -11.86 19.24
N GLY A 180 1.57 -11.55 20.48
CA GLY A 180 2.27 -12.05 21.66
C GLY A 180 3.75 -11.62 21.75
N GLY A 181 4.09 -10.45 21.19
CA GLY A 181 5.47 -9.93 21.18
C GLY A 181 6.38 -10.56 20.11
N GLN A 182 5.86 -11.43 19.25
CA GLN A 182 6.61 -12.03 18.14
C GLN A 182 6.14 -11.43 16.80
N PRO A 183 7.05 -11.10 15.88
CA PRO A 183 6.67 -10.69 14.53
C PRO A 183 6.02 -11.86 13.79
N GLU A 184 4.99 -11.59 12.99
CA GLU A 184 4.30 -12.62 12.21
C GLU A 184 5.09 -12.98 10.93
N ASN A 185 4.95 -12.19 9.86
CA ASN A 185 5.68 -12.42 8.61
C ASN A 185 6.60 -11.23 8.28
N PRO A 186 7.86 -11.46 7.90
CA PRO A 186 8.77 -10.40 7.49
C PRO A 186 8.46 -9.89 6.08
N VAL A 187 8.87 -8.66 5.79
CA VAL A 187 8.95 -8.12 4.41
C VAL A 187 10.15 -8.77 3.73
N THR A 188 9.91 -9.50 2.65
CA THR A 188 10.98 -10.11 1.85
C THR A 188 10.79 -9.79 0.38
N ASP A 189 11.83 -10.00 -0.43
CA ASP A 189 11.77 -9.87 -1.90
C ASP A 189 10.94 -8.66 -2.38
N THR A 190 11.29 -7.48 -1.87
CA THR A 190 10.58 -6.22 -2.12
C THR A 190 11.57 -5.22 -2.72
N VAL A 191 11.28 -4.77 -3.93
CA VAL A 191 12.19 -3.93 -4.73
C VAL A 191 11.48 -2.69 -5.22
N PHE A 192 12.12 -1.54 -5.02
CA PHE A 192 11.73 -0.24 -5.52
C PHE A 192 12.75 0.23 -6.55
N THR A 193 12.30 0.68 -7.71
CA THR A 193 13.15 1.18 -8.80
C THR A 193 12.66 2.54 -9.27
N ASN A 194 13.55 3.52 -9.43
CA ASN A 194 13.22 4.86 -9.95
C ASN A 194 12.16 5.62 -9.13
N VAL A 195 12.15 5.46 -7.81
CA VAL A 195 11.21 6.19 -6.93
C VAL A 195 11.74 7.57 -6.60
N SER A 196 10.90 8.60 -6.65
CA SER A 196 11.17 9.91 -6.07
C SER A 196 10.25 10.21 -4.89
N ILE A 197 10.80 10.81 -3.84
CA ILE A 197 10.04 11.27 -2.68
C ILE A 197 10.47 12.69 -2.34
N SER A 198 9.51 13.61 -2.36
CA SER A 198 9.76 15.01 -2.06
C SER A 198 8.71 15.60 -1.12
N GLY A 199 9.14 16.57 -0.32
CA GLY A 199 8.24 17.34 0.54
C GLY A 199 7.69 16.57 1.74
N ALA A 200 8.32 15.47 2.17
CA ALA A 200 7.96 14.84 3.43
C ALA A 200 8.42 15.73 4.59
N ARG A 201 7.54 16.64 5.04
CA ARG A 201 7.83 17.64 6.06
C ARG A 201 7.23 17.25 7.40
N ARG A 202 7.75 17.85 8.45
CA ARG A 202 7.14 17.82 9.78
C ARG A 202 5.74 18.44 9.73
N SER A 203 4.75 17.73 10.25
CA SER A 203 3.33 18.13 10.14
C SER A 203 2.98 19.32 11.03
N GLY A 204 3.72 19.55 12.12
CA GLY A 204 3.42 20.62 13.08
C GLY A 204 2.13 20.41 13.90
N ASP A 205 1.48 19.25 13.78
CA ASP A 205 0.26 18.88 14.49
C ASP A 205 0.54 17.86 15.60
N ALA A 206 -0.51 17.22 16.13
CA ALA A 206 -0.40 16.23 17.21
C ALA A 206 0.42 14.99 16.84
N PHE A 207 0.67 14.76 15.55
CA PHE A 207 1.40 13.60 15.01
C PHE A 207 2.80 13.94 14.52
N ASP A 208 3.28 15.16 14.79
CA ASP A 208 4.55 15.69 14.29
C ASP A 208 5.76 14.78 14.55
N ALA A 209 5.79 14.10 15.70
CA ALA A 209 6.85 13.15 16.05
C ALA A 209 6.90 11.89 15.14
N ARG A 210 5.84 11.65 14.34
CA ARG A 210 5.68 10.52 13.40
C ARG A 210 5.54 11.00 11.96
N SER A 211 6.18 12.14 11.64
CA SER A 211 6.09 12.81 10.34
C SER A 211 7.47 13.26 9.84
N GLY A 212 7.57 13.64 8.57
CA GLY A 212 8.79 14.15 7.94
C GLY A 212 9.69 13.08 7.32
N PHE A 213 9.27 11.82 7.31
CA PHE A 213 10.12 10.71 6.88
C PHE A 213 9.87 10.33 5.42
N ALA A 214 10.90 10.38 4.56
CA ALA A 214 10.72 9.93 3.17
C ALA A 214 10.56 8.40 3.12
N VAL A 215 11.46 7.65 3.77
CA VAL A 215 11.34 6.20 3.99
C VAL A 215 11.40 5.91 5.49
N TRP A 216 10.45 5.14 6.00
CA TRP A 216 10.32 4.82 7.42
C TRP A 216 10.19 3.32 7.66
N ALA A 217 11.15 2.74 8.38
CA ALA A 217 10.98 1.44 9.03
C ALA A 217 10.36 1.67 10.41
N ASN A 218 9.04 1.50 10.53
CA ASN A 218 8.28 1.88 11.72
C ASN A 218 8.74 1.06 12.93
N GLU A 219 9.32 1.74 13.91
CA GLU A 219 9.89 1.12 15.11
C GLU A 219 8.84 0.69 16.13
N LEU A 220 7.67 1.35 16.16
CA LEU A 220 6.59 1.07 17.09
C LEU A 220 5.30 1.78 16.63
N PRO A 221 4.40 1.10 15.90
CA PRO A 221 3.15 1.70 15.44
C PRO A 221 2.22 2.02 16.62
N GLU A 222 2.07 1.10 17.57
CA GLU A 222 1.22 1.26 18.76
C GLU A 222 1.67 0.34 19.92
N PRO A 223 1.17 0.52 21.17
CA PRO A 223 1.51 -0.33 22.29
C PRO A 223 1.23 -1.82 22.02
N GLY A 224 2.19 -2.69 22.35
CA GLY A 224 2.08 -4.13 22.12
C GLY A 224 2.50 -4.60 20.72
N GLN A 225 2.84 -3.67 19.81
CA GLN A 225 3.48 -3.98 18.55
C GLN A 225 5.02 -3.83 18.63
N GLY A 226 5.72 -4.04 17.52
CA GLY A 226 7.17 -3.98 17.44
C GLY A 226 7.69 -3.36 16.14
N PRO A 227 9.01 -3.36 15.94
CA PRO A 227 9.65 -2.74 14.78
C PRO A 227 9.35 -3.50 13.48
N ALA A 228 9.44 -2.82 12.34
CA ALA A 228 9.43 -3.49 11.04
C ALA A 228 10.50 -4.61 10.97
N VAL A 229 10.18 -5.71 10.29
CA VAL A 229 11.08 -6.86 10.13
C VAL A 229 11.25 -7.21 8.66
N GLY A 230 12.49 -7.44 8.23
CA GLY A 230 12.82 -7.91 6.89
C GLY A 230 13.71 -6.94 6.11
N SER A 231 13.49 -6.81 4.81
CA SER A 231 14.29 -5.90 3.98
C SER A 231 13.56 -5.41 2.74
N ALA A 232 14.01 -4.26 2.25
CA ALA A 232 13.62 -3.72 0.95
C ALA A 232 14.84 -3.14 0.23
N THR A 233 14.88 -3.32 -1.09
CA THR A 233 15.94 -2.79 -1.95
C THR A 233 15.41 -1.62 -2.75
N PHE A 234 16.17 -0.54 -2.79
CA PHE A 234 15.89 0.66 -3.57
C PHE A 234 17.01 0.87 -4.59
N THR A 235 16.65 0.94 -5.86
CA THR A 235 17.58 1.28 -6.96
C THR A 235 17.15 2.62 -7.55
N ASN A 236 18.06 3.60 -7.61
CA ASN A 236 17.76 4.95 -8.11
C ASN A 236 16.64 5.66 -7.31
N LEU A 237 16.73 5.60 -5.97
CA LEU A 237 15.88 6.39 -5.07
C LEU A 237 16.33 7.85 -5.03
N ARG A 238 15.43 8.78 -5.38
CA ARG A 238 15.66 10.23 -5.37
C ARG A 238 14.88 10.86 -4.22
N LEU A 239 15.57 11.58 -3.34
CA LEU A 239 15.00 12.20 -2.15
C LEU A 239 15.31 13.69 -2.19
N THR A 240 14.33 14.56 -1.95
CA THR A 240 14.52 16.01 -2.01
C THR A 240 13.56 16.73 -1.09
N ASP A 241 14.05 17.70 -0.31
CA ASP A 241 13.20 18.54 0.55
C ASP A 241 12.34 17.75 1.57
N ASN A 242 12.91 16.67 2.12
CA ASN A 242 12.33 15.92 3.23
C ASN A 242 12.97 16.37 4.55
N ASP A 243 12.24 16.35 5.66
CA ASP A 243 12.79 16.61 7.00
C ASP A 243 13.82 15.54 7.38
N GLN A 244 13.51 14.27 7.10
CA GLN A 244 14.44 13.15 7.20
C GLN A 244 14.25 12.17 6.04
N ASP A 245 15.32 11.92 5.29
CA ASP A 245 15.30 11.04 4.13
C ASP A 245 14.98 9.57 4.47
N ILE A 246 15.69 8.99 5.44
CA ILE A 246 15.47 7.60 5.86
C ILE A 246 15.47 7.54 7.38
N ARG A 247 14.36 7.08 7.96
CA ARG A 247 14.22 6.73 9.37
C ARG A 247 14.21 5.22 9.51
N ASN A 248 15.34 4.67 9.94
CA ASN A 248 15.44 3.28 10.35
C ASN A 248 16.31 3.20 11.62
N THR A 249 15.65 3.16 12.77
CA THR A 249 16.30 3.04 14.08
C THR A 249 16.27 1.60 14.61
N THR A 250 15.85 0.63 13.79
CA THR A 250 15.66 -0.76 14.19
C THR A 250 16.79 -1.63 13.65
N GLY A 251 17.14 -2.68 14.39
CA GLY A 251 18.08 -3.71 13.90
C GLY A 251 17.41 -4.84 13.12
N THR A 252 16.08 -4.81 12.99
CA THR A 252 15.26 -5.90 12.43
C THR A 252 14.87 -5.66 10.98
N PHE A 253 15.05 -4.44 10.47
CA PHE A 253 14.77 -4.09 9.09
C PHE A 253 16.01 -3.56 8.37
N THR A 254 16.24 -4.01 7.15
CA THR A 254 17.35 -3.54 6.31
C THR A 254 16.82 -2.78 5.11
N VAL A 255 17.19 -1.50 5.00
CA VAL A 255 17.01 -0.71 3.78
C VAL A 255 18.29 -0.80 2.95
N VAL A 256 18.23 -1.48 1.81
CA VAL A 256 19.34 -1.58 0.85
C VAL A 256 19.16 -0.51 -0.21
N ARG A 257 20.19 0.30 -0.47
CA ARG A 257 20.17 1.36 -1.49
C ARG A 257 21.29 1.12 -2.50
N ASN A 258 20.92 1.01 -3.78
CA ASN A 258 21.78 0.78 -4.93
C ASN A 258 21.79 1.99 -5.88
#